data_AF-A0A8S9MBW7-F1
#
_entry.id   AF-A0A8S9MBW7-F1
#
_cell.length_a   1.000
_cell.length_b   1.000
_cell.length_c   1.000
_cell.angle_alpha   90.00
_cell.angle_beta   90.00
_cell.angle_gamma   90.00
#
_symmetry.space_group_name_H-M   'P 1'
#
loop_
_entity.id
_entity.type
_entity.pdbx_description
1 polymer ?
#
loop_
_entity_poly.entity_id
_entity_poly.type
_entity_poly.pdbx_seq_one_letter_code
_entity_poly.pdbx_strand_id
1 'polypeptide(L)'
;MVDGSWTSTDQFSGIGWVWKDSMGNIQLMGTRNLRRCETSLHSELEALKWVMESMLSMLQHSTCQRFETDCKDMIAKIKDPQAWPNFSTELEVIQILQMCFSDFKISYLPRTHNEIADSLVRNVRSFHRPLCFIGCSIPVWLPRPPQV
;
A
#
# COMPACT_ATOMS: atom_id res chain seq x y z
N MET A 1 -1.65 1.28 -7.22
CA MET A 1 -1.59 2.43 -6.28
C MET A 1 -1.53 1.89 -4.86
N VAL A 2 -0.68 2.44 -4.01
CA VAL A 2 -0.45 1.98 -2.63
C VAL A 2 -0.45 3.17 -1.68
N ASP A 3 -0.90 2.95 -0.45
CA ASP A 3 -0.92 3.97 0.59
C ASP A 3 -0.84 3.40 2.01
N GLY A 4 -0.29 4.21 2.91
CA GLY A 4 -0.21 3.98 4.35
C GLY A 4 -0.90 5.09 5.14
N SER A 5 -1.31 4.77 6.36
CA SER A 5 -2.05 5.69 7.21
C SER A 5 -1.68 5.51 8.66
N TRP A 6 -1.22 6.60 9.27
CA TRP A 6 -0.68 6.59 10.62
C TRP A 6 -1.04 7.88 11.35
N THR A 7 -1.24 7.77 12.65
CA THR A 7 -1.26 8.90 13.58
C THR A 7 -0.54 8.50 14.86
N SER A 8 -0.13 9.49 15.66
CA SER A 8 0.50 9.24 16.96
C SER A 8 -0.48 8.72 18.02
N THR A 9 -1.79 8.92 17.82
CA THR A 9 -2.83 8.66 18.82
C THR A 9 -3.64 7.40 18.57
N ASP A 10 -3.77 6.94 17.31
CA ASP A 10 -4.60 5.79 16.97
C ASP A 10 -3.91 4.49 17.38
N GLN A 11 -4.69 3.49 17.83
CA GLN A 11 -4.17 2.17 18.20
C GLN A 11 -3.64 1.38 16.99
N PHE A 12 -4.15 1.68 15.80
CA PHE A 12 -3.85 0.98 14.57
C PHE A 12 -3.25 1.94 13.54
N SER A 13 -2.47 1.36 12.62
CA SER A 13 -2.15 1.96 11.33
C SER A 13 -3.00 1.31 10.26
N GLY A 14 -3.37 2.06 9.22
CA GLY A 14 -4.05 1.55 8.05
C GLY A 14 -3.07 1.37 6.89
N ILE A 15 -3.23 0.29 6.14
CA ILE A 15 -2.48 0.04 4.90
C ILE A 15 -3.45 -0.41 3.82
N GLY A 16 -3.13 -0.09 2.57
CA GLY A 16 -4.06 -0.34 1.49
C GLY A 16 -3.49 -0.11 0.11
N TRP A 17 -4.16 -0.70 -0.87
CA TRP A 17 -3.77 -0.63 -2.26
C TRP A 17 -4.98 -0.80 -3.16
N VAL A 18 -4.86 -0.25 -4.35
CA VAL A 18 -5.84 -0.35 -5.43
C VAL A 18 -5.12 -0.78 -6.71
N TRP A 19 -5.64 -1.82 -7.34
CA TRP A 19 -5.23 -2.28 -8.65
C TRP A 19 -6.24 -1.86 -9.71
N LYS A 20 -5.74 -1.18 -10.73
CA LYS A 20 -6.51 -0.72 -11.88
C LYS A 20 -6.05 -1.44 -13.15
N ASP A 21 -6.98 -1.69 -14.07
CA ASP A 21 -6.66 -2.13 -15.42
C ASP A 21 -6.10 -1.00 -16.29
N SER A 22 -5.76 -1.30 -17.54
CA SER A 22 -5.25 -0.32 -18.51
C SER A 22 -6.26 0.77 -18.89
N MET A 23 -7.55 0.56 -18.62
CA MET A 23 -8.62 1.53 -18.84
C MET A 23 -8.88 2.40 -17.60
N GLY A 24 -8.16 2.16 -16.51
CA GLY A 24 -8.31 2.89 -15.25
C GLY A 24 -9.41 2.36 -14.33
N ASN A 25 -10.08 1.25 -14.69
CA ASN A 25 -11.12 0.66 -13.83
C ASN A 25 -10.48 -0.10 -12.69
N ILE A 26 -11.04 0.05 -11.49
CA ILE A 26 -10.61 -0.69 -10.31
C ILE A 26 -11.03 -2.15 -10.47
N GLN A 27 -10.05 -3.06 -10.46
CA GLN A 27 -10.28 -4.49 -10.57
C GLN A 27 -10.19 -5.17 -9.20
N LEU A 28 -9.29 -4.69 -8.35
CA LEU A 28 -9.07 -5.25 -7.02
C LEU A 28 -8.58 -4.17 -6.07
N MET A 29 -8.92 -4.29 -4.80
CA MET A 29 -8.38 -3.46 -3.74
C MET A 29 -8.12 -4.29 -2.50
N GLY A 30 -7.13 -3.86 -1.72
CA GLY A 30 -6.83 -4.40 -0.41
C GLY A 30 -6.85 -3.28 0.62
N THR A 31 -7.45 -3.53 1.77
CA THR A 31 -7.30 -2.68 2.94
C THR A 31 -7.18 -3.51 4.21
N ARG A 32 -6.26 -3.11 5.09
CA ARG A 32 -5.96 -3.82 6.33
C ARG A 32 -5.50 -2.84 7.38
N ASN A 33 -5.80 -3.13 8.64
CA ASN A 33 -5.15 -2.46 9.75
C ASN A 33 -4.06 -3.34 10.39
N LEU A 34 -3.07 -2.65 10.93
CA LEU A 34 -1.94 -3.20 11.66
C LEU A 34 -1.88 -2.54 13.03
N ARG A 35 -1.27 -3.19 14.02
CA ARG A 35 -0.87 -2.47 15.24
C ARG A 35 -0.08 -1.23 14.81
N ARG A 36 -0.31 -0.10 15.51
CA ARG A 36 0.29 1.19 15.17
C ARG A 36 1.78 1.03 14.84
N CYS A 37 2.15 1.36 13.60
CA CYS A 37 3.52 1.39 13.15
C CYS A 37 4.30 2.47 13.91
N GLU A 38 5.63 2.44 13.85
CA GLU A 38 6.46 3.44 14.54
C GLU A 38 6.32 4.83 13.93
N THR A 39 6.17 4.90 12.61
CA THR A 39 6.08 6.15 11.84
C THR A 39 5.12 6.02 10.66
N SER A 40 4.71 7.13 10.07
CA SER A 40 3.94 7.14 8.81
C SER A 40 4.65 6.38 7.69
N LEU A 41 5.97 6.50 7.59
CA LEU A 41 6.71 5.83 6.53
C LEU A 41 6.75 4.31 6.71
N HIS A 42 6.76 3.81 7.94
CA HIS A 42 6.63 2.38 8.21
C HIS A 42 5.28 1.85 7.71
N SER A 43 4.19 2.61 7.84
CA SER A 43 2.91 2.19 7.24
C SER A 43 2.94 2.20 5.71
N GLU A 44 3.65 3.13 5.07
CA GLU A 44 3.82 3.13 3.60
C GLU A 44 4.59 1.90 3.12
N LEU A 45 5.71 1.58 3.77
CA LEU A 45 6.54 0.42 3.43
C LEU A 45 5.80 -0.90 3.66
N GLU A 46 5.05 -1.01 4.77
CA GLU A 46 4.18 -2.17 5.02
C GLU A 46 3.06 -2.30 3.98
N ALA A 47 2.50 -1.19 3.51
CA ALA A 47 1.51 -1.20 2.44
C ALA A 47 2.13 -1.70 1.13
N LEU A 48 3.34 -1.26 0.79
CA LEU A 48 4.07 -1.72 -0.40
C LEU A 48 4.40 -3.21 -0.32
N LYS A 49 4.95 -3.67 0.81
CA LYS A 49 5.23 -5.08 1.06
C LYS A 49 3.96 -5.91 0.88
N TRP A 50 2.87 -5.47 1.50
CA TRP A 50 1.61 -6.21 1.45
C TRP A 50 1.03 -6.30 0.04
N VAL A 51 1.07 -5.23 -0.76
CA VAL A 51 0.61 -5.31 -2.16
C VAL A 51 1.50 -6.23 -2.99
N MET A 52 2.81 -6.23 -2.78
CA MET A 52 3.73 -7.13 -3.49
C MET A 52 3.44 -8.59 -3.17
N GLU A 53 3.31 -8.94 -1.89
CA GLU A 53 2.92 -10.30 -1.44
C GLU A 53 1.54 -10.72 -1.97
N SER A 54 0.59 -9.78 -1.96
CA SER A 54 -0.77 -9.98 -2.48
C SER A 54 -0.77 -10.27 -3.98
N MET A 55 0.03 -9.53 -4.74
CA MET A 55 0.17 -9.73 -6.18
C MET A 55 0.85 -11.06 -6.50
N LEU A 56 1.94 -11.40 -5.82
CA LEU A 56 2.64 -12.67 -6.04
C LEU A 56 1.78 -13.90 -5.68
N SER A 57 0.95 -13.80 -4.63
CA SER A 57 0.10 -14.91 -4.20
C SER A 57 -1.17 -15.09 -5.04
N MET A 58 -1.89 -14.00 -5.32
CA MET A 58 -3.19 -14.07 -5.98
C MET A 58 -3.11 -13.98 -7.51
N LEU A 59 -2.03 -13.42 -8.04
CA LEU A 59 -1.92 -13.09 -9.45
C LEU A 59 -0.72 -13.78 -10.09
N GLN A 60 -0.64 -15.10 -9.98
CA GLN A 60 0.42 -15.93 -10.55
C GLN A 60 0.67 -15.70 -12.08
N HIS A 61 -0.23 -14.98 -12.76
CA HIS A 61 -0.11 -14.59 -14.17
C HIS A 61 -0.18 -13.07 -14.43
N SER A 62 -0.22 -12.22 -13.39
CA SER A 62 -0.29 -10.78 -13.60
C SER A 62 1.07 -10.20 -13.97
N THR A 63 1.05 -9.40 -15.03
CA THR A 63 2.15 -8.54 -15.47
C THR A 63 2.16 -7.21 -14.72
N CYS A 64 1.42 -7.07 -13.61
CA CYS A 64 1.40 -5.83 -12.85
C CYS A 64 2.77 -5.58 -12.23
N GLN A 65 3.45 -4.65 -12.89
CA GLN A 65 4.85 -4.29 -12.66
C GLN A 65 4.99 -2.82 -12.26
N ARG A 66 3.88 -2.06 -12.27
CA ARG A 66 3.87 -0.62 -11.98
C ARG A 66 3.13 -0.35 -10.67
N PHE A 67 3.88 0.14 -9.71
CA PHE A 67 3.42 0.61 -8.41
C PHE A 67 3.45 2.14 -8.40
N GLU A 68 2.48 2.72 -7.71
CA GLU A 68 2.31 4.17 -7.62
C GLU A 68 2.00 4.55 -6.18
N THR A 69 2.67 5.59 -5.69
CA THR A 69 2.54 6.11 -4.33
C THR A 69 2.71 7.62 -4.33
N ASP A 70 2.10 8.30 -3.37
CA ASP A 70 2.34 9.73 -3.10
C ASP A 70 3.45 9.97 -2.07
N CYS A 71 4.09 8.92 -1.56
CA CYS A 71 5.21 9.03 -0.63
C CYS A 71 6.56 9.11 -1.36
N LYS A 72 7.07 10.33 -1.58
CA LYS A 72 8.40 10.54 -2.17
C LYS A 72 9.52 9.93 -1.32
N ASP A 73 9.39 9.97 0.00
CA ASP A 73 10.37 9.41 0.91
C ASP A 73 10.48 7.89 0.75
N MET A 74 9.35 7.19 0.58
CA MET A 74 9.35 5.75 0.30
C MET A 74 10.12 5.44 -0.99
N ILE A 75 9.88 6.21 -2.07
CA ILE A 75 10.61 6.04 -3.33
C ILE A 75 12.11 6.26 -3.16
N ALA A 76 12.51 7.31 -2.42
CA ALA A 76 13.91 7.60 -2.16
C ALA A 76 14.60 6.45 -1.41
N LYS A 77 13.93 5.87 -0.41
CA LYS A 77 14.46 4.74 0.39
C LYS A 77 14.59 3.46 -0.40
N ILE A 78 13.63 3.17 -1.27
CA ILE A 78 13.70 2.00 -2.15
C ILE A 78 14.84 2.12 -3.15
N LYS A 79 15.12 3.35 -3.63
CA LYS A 79 16.20 3.61 -4.60
C LYS A 79 17.59 3.51 -4.02
N ASP A 80 17.78 3.95 -2.78
CA ASP A 80 19.07 3.91 -2.09
C ASP A 80 18.91 3.39 -0.65
N PRO A 81 18.64 2.09 -0.46
CA PRO A 81 18.33 1.55 0.85
C PRO A 81 19.51 1.58 1.83
N GLN A 82 20.74 1.60 1.32
CA GLN A 82 21.96 1.68 2.13
C GLN A 82 22.10 3.01 2.86
N ALA A 83 21.49 4.08 2.34
CA ALA A 83 21.44 5.38 3.01
C ALA A 83 20.49 5.42 4.23
N TRP A 84 19.69 4.38 4.47
CA TRP A 84 18.63 4.38 5.48
C TRP A 84 18.71 3.18 6.44
N PRO A 85 19.76 3.10 7.29
CA PRO A 85 19.98 1.95 8.16
C PRO A 85 18.83 1.68 9.14
N ASN A 86 18.06 2.71 9.51
CA ASN A 86 16.90 2.57 10.40
C ASN A 86 15.72 1.80 9.78
N PHE A 87 15.78 1.47 8.49
CA PHE A 87 14.74 0.73 7.76
C PHE A 87 15.33 -0.49 7.06
N SER A 88 16.53 -0.95 7.47
CA SER A 88 17.26 -2.00 6.75
C SER A 88 16.44 -3.27 6.60
N THR A 89 15.78 -3.72 7.68
CA THR A 89 14.97 -4.94 7.67
C THR A 89 13.76 -4.83 6.72
N GLU A 90 13.02 -3.72 6.76
CA GLU A 90 11.88 -3.49 5.86
C GLU A 90 12.34 -3.42 4.40
N LEU A 91 13.45 -2.72 4.14
CA LEU A 91 13.97 -2.53 2.79
C LEU A 91 14.57 -3.82 2.22
N GLU A 92 15.25 -4.63 3.02
CA GLU A 92 15.74 -5.96 2.62
C GLU A 92 14.59 -6.87 2.17
N VAL A 93 13.49 -6.90 2.93
CA VAL A 93 12.31 -7.69 2.54
C VAL A 93 11.70 -7.19 1.24
N ILE A 94 11.57 -5.86 1.06
CA ILE A 94 11.07 -5.27 -0.18
C ILE A 94 12.00 -5.60 -1.35
N GLN A 95 13.32 -5.54 -1.18
CA GLN A 95 14.29 -5.91 -2.21
C GLN A 95 14.16 -7.38 -2.63
N ILE A 96 13.99 -8.29 -1.67
CA ILE A 96 13.75 -9.72 -1.97
C ILE A 96 12.46 -9.88 -2.79
N LEU A 97 11.38 -9.20 -2.38
CA LEU A 97 10.12 -9.25 -3.12
C LEU A 97 10.27 -8.65 -4.52
N GLN A 98 11.06 -7.59 -4.71
CA GLN A 98 11.32 -6.97 -6.01
C GLN A 98 11.94 -7.97 -7.01
N MET A 99 12.82 -8.87 -6.54
CA MET A 99 13.44 -9.89 -7.39
C MET A 99 12.43 -10.88 -7.98
N CYS A 100 11.23 -11.00 -7.40
CA CYS A 100 10.17 -11.84 -7.93
C CYS A 100 9.41 -11.18 -9.10
N PHE A 101 9.64 -9.89 -9.38
CA PHE A 101 9.04 -9.16 -10.49
C PHE A 101 10.07 -8.99 -11.62
N SER A 102 9.66 -9.26 -12.86
CA SER A 102 10.57 -9.16 -14.02
C SER A 102 10.94 -7.72 -14.41
N ASP A 103 10.11 -6.73 -14.07
CA ASP A 103 10.36 -5.30 -14.37
C ASP A 103 9.68 -4.41 -13.32
N PHE A 104 10.14 -4.46 -12.07
CA PHE A 104 9.57 -3.64 -10.99
C PHE A 104 9.75 -2.13 -11.25
N LYS A 105 8.63 -1.39 -11.26
CA LYS A 105 8.61 0.07 -11.38
C LYS A 105 7.78 0.67 -10.27
N ILE A 106 8.32 1.69 -9.60
CA ILE A 106 7.59 2.51 -8.66
C ILE A 106 7.73 3.99 -9.02
N SER A 107 6.60 4.69 -9.12
CA SER A 107 6.54 6.11 -9.49
C SER A 107 5.73 6.94 -8.50
N TYR A 108 6.06 8.23 -8.47
CA TYR A 108 5.30 9.19 -7.68
C TYR A 108 3.98 9.51 -8.38
N LEU A 109 2.89 9.50 -7.60
CA LEU A 109 1.56 9.93 -8.00
C LEU A 109 1.07 10.97 -6.99
N PRO A 110 0.56 12.15 -7.39
CA PRO A 110 0.07 13.13 -6.42
C PRO A 110 -1.09 12.57 -5.57
N ARG A 111 -1.18 13.00 -4.29
CA ARG A 111 -2.23 12.54 -3.34
C ARG A 111 -3.65 12.66 -3.90
N THR A 112 -3.92 13.70 -4.68
CA THR A 112 -5.22 13.95 -5.35
C THR A 112 -5.59 12.89 -6.37
N HIS A 113 -4.63 12.09 -6.84
CA HIS A 113 -4.87 10.95 -7.72
C HIS A 113 -4.84 9.62 -6.96
N ASN A 114 -4.53 9.63 -5.64
CA ASN A 114 -4.47 8.47 -4.75
C ASN A 114 -5.60 8.45 -3.70
N GLU A 115 -6.67 9.22 -3.92
CA GLU A 115 -7.75 9.44 -2.95
C GLU A 115 -8.47 8.17 -2.52
N ILE A 116 -8.60 7.19 -3.42
CA ILE A 116 -9.25 5.92 -3.11
C ILE A 116 -8.41 5.13 -2.10
N ALA A 117 -7.09 5.02 -2.32
CA ALA A 117 -6.22 4.33 -1.38
C ALA A 117 -6.18 5.09 -0.05
N ASP A 118 -6.04 6.42 -0.06
CA ASP A 118 -6.10 7.29 1.14
C ASP A 118 -7.35 7.04 1.98
N SER A 119 -8.51 7.05 1.34
CA SER A 119 -9.76 6.85 2.05
C SER A 119 -9.87 5.46 2.64
N LEU A 120 -9.47 4.41 1.90
CA LEU A 120 -9.47 3.03 2.40
C LEU A 120 -8.61 2.92 3.67
N VAL A 121 -7.39 3.43 3.64
CA VAL A 121 -6.44 3.29 4.74
C VAL A 121 -6.84 4.10 5.96
N ARG A 122 -7.38 5.31 5.76
CA ARG A 122 -7.92 6.13 6.86
C ARG A 122 -9.11 5.48 7.53
N ASN A 123 -9.98 4.85 6.75
CA ASN A 123 -11.13 4.13 7.30
C ASN A 123 -10.66 2.99 8.19
N VAL A 124 -9.83 2.07 7.69
CA VAL A 124 -9.41 0.89 8.48
C VAL A 124 -8.51 1.23 9.67
N ARG A 125 -7.75 2.33 9.60
CA ARG A 125 -7.00 2.86 10.75
C ARG A 125 -7.92 3.21 11.92
N SER A 126 -9.11 3.73 11.63
CA SER A 126 -10.09 4.14 12.65
C SER A 126 -10.88 2.96 13.26
N PHE A 127 -10.77 1.76 12.69
CA PHE A 127 -11.44 0.58 13.26
C PHE A 127 -10.79 0.14 14.57
N HIS A 128 -11.62 -0.19 15.56
CA HIS A 128 -11.16 -0.66 16.88
C HIS A 128 -10.78 -2.16 16.93
N ARG A 129 -10.91 -2.88 15.82
CA ARG A 129 -10.63 -4.32 15.74
C ARG A 129 -9.77 -4.64 14.53
N PRO A 130 -8.96 -5.72 14.58
CA PRO A 130 -8.22 -6.21 13.43
C PRO A 130 -9.14 -6.42 12.23
N LEU A 131 -8.73 -5.87 11.08
CA LEU A 131 -9.46 -5.93 9.84
C LEU A 131 -8.48 -6.22 8.70
N CYS A 132 -8.81 -7.18 7.85
CA CYS A 132 -8.10 -7.46 6.60
C CYS A 132 -9.14 -7.79 5.53
N PHE A 133 -9.12 -7.06 4.44
CA PHE A 133 -10.04 -7.24 3.32
C PHE A 133 -9.29 -7.12 2.00
N ILE A 134 -9.60 -8.04 1.08
CA ILE A 134 -9.20 -7.98 -0.33
C ILE A 134 -10.44 -8.32 -1.16
N GLY A 135 -10.77 -7.50 -2.14
CA GLY A 135 -11.93 -7.73 -3.00
C GLY A 135 -12.08 -6.73 -4.14
N CYS A 136 -13.04 -6.97 -5.02
CA CYS A 136 -13.33 -6.13 -6.19
C CYS A 136 -14.34 -5.01 -5.91
N SER A 137 -14.88 -4.94 -4.70
CA SER A 137 -15.90 -3.97 -4.31
C SER A 137 -15.75 -3.59 -2.85
N ILE A 138 -16.15 -2.37 -2.53
CA ILE A 138 -16.06 -1.85 -1.17
C ILE A 138 -17.20 -2.45 -0.35
N PRO A 139 -16.90 -3.13 0.76
CA PRO A 139 -17.94 -3.67 1.62
C PRO A 139 -18.87 -2.57 2.10
N VAL A 140 -20.16 -2.87 2.21
CA VAL A 140 -21.20 -1.89 2.62
C VAL A 140 -20.89 -1.26 4.00
N TRP A 141 -20.14 -1.97 4.85
CA TRP A 141 -19.73 -1.50 6.18
C TRP A 141 -18.47 -0.60 6.18
N LEU A 142 -17.80 -0.42 5.04
CA LEU A 142 -16.72 0.56 4.88
C LEU A 142 -17.29 1.87 4.31
N PRO A 143 -16.94 3.04 4.89
CA PRO A 143 -17.29 4.31 4.29
C PRO A 143 -16.78 4.36 2.85
N ARG A 144 -17.64 4.80 1.91
CA ARG A 144 -17.27 4.86 0.50
C ARG A 144 -16.20 5.94 0.27
N PRO A 145 -15.10 5.62 -0.43
CA PRO A 145 -14.13 6.59 -0.90
C PRO A 145 -14.76 7.48 -1.98
N PRO A 146 -14.10 8.59 -2.33
CA PRO A 146 -14.54 9.47 -3.42
C PRO A 146 -14.75 8.67 -4.72
N GLN A 147 -15.82 9.00 -5.43
CA GLN A 147 -16.01 8.50 -6.80
C GLN A 147 -15.16 9.36 -7.73
N VAL A 148 -14.21 8.75 -8.43
CA VAL A 148 -13.34 9.38 -9.43
C VAL A 148 -14.03 9.34 -10.79
#